data_AF-A0A521HXK1-F1
#
_entry.id   AF-A0A521HXK1-F1
#
_cell.length_a   1.000
_cell.length_b   1.000
_cell.length_c   1.000
_cell.angle_alpha   90.00
_cell.angle_beta   90.00
_cell.angle_gamma   90.00
#
_symmetry.space_group_name_H-M   'P 1'
#
loop_
_entity.id
_entity.type
_entity.pdbx_description
1 polymer ?
#
loop_
_entity_poly.entity_id
_entity_poly.type
_entity_poly.pdbx_seq_one_letter_code
_entity_poly.pdbx_strand_id
1 'polypeptide(L)' 'MSTKILVAYATRYGSTQEVAEQVAATLREQALEVDLKPLRQ' A
#
# COMPACT_ATOMS: atom_id res chain seq x y z
N MET A 1 -12.66 9.74 13.99
CA MET A 1 -12.77 9.04 12.69
C MET A 1 -11.37 8.65 12.28
N SER A 2 -11.14 7.39 11.88
CA SER A 2 -9.85 6.97 11.31
C SER A 2 -9.87 7.24 9.80
N THR A 3 -8.82 7.88 9.28
CA THR A 3 -8.64 8.05 7.83
C THR A 3 -8.25 6.70 7.25
N LYS A 4 -9.10 6.15 6.38
CA LYS A 4 -8.81 4.92 5.65
C LYS A 4 -8.07 5.23 4.35
N ILE A 5 -6.96 4.55 4.11
CA ILE A 5 -6.10 4.76 2.95
C ILE A 5 -6.03 3.45 2.16
N LEU A 6 -6.24 3.55 0.84
CA LEU A 6 -5.99 2.45 -0.09
C LEU A 6 -4.73 2.75 -0.90
N VAL A 7 -3.73 1.89 -0.77
CA VAL A 7 -2.57 1.86 -1.65
C VAL A 7 -2.84 0.83 -2.73
N ALA A 8 -3.07 1.29 -3.95
CA ALA A 8 -3.21 0.44 -5.12
C ALA A 8 -1.95 0.53 -5.99
N TYR A 9 -1.43 -0.61 -6.46
CA TYR A 9 -0.24 -0.63 -7.32
C TYR A 9 -0.42 -1.53 -8.54
N ALA A 10 0.33 -1.23 -9.60
CA ALA A 10 0.51 -2.10 -10.74
C ALA A 10 2.01 -2.34 -10.93
N THR A 11 2.41 -3.58 -11.16
CA THR A 11 3.79 -3.94 -11.41
C THR A 11 3.84 -5.09 -12.41
N ARG A 12 4.90 -5.14 -13.22
CA ARG A 12 5.17 -6.29 -14.11
C ARG A 12 6.24 -7.21 -13.54
N TYR A 13 7.22 -6.66 -12.84
CA TYR A 13 8.41 -7.37 -12.37
C TYR A 13 8.60 -7.30 -10.85
N GLY A 14 7.63 -6.79 -10.10
CA GLY A 14 7.65 -6.79 -8.63
C GLY A 14 8.22 -5.52 -7.99
N SER A 15 9.09 -4.75 -8.65
CA SER A 15 9.72 -3.58 -8.01
C SER A 15 8.72 -2.55 -7.45
N THR A 16 7.64 -2.25 -8.18
CA THR A 16 6.60 -1.34 -7.67
C THR A 16 5.79 -1.93 -6.51
N GLN A 17 5.70 -3.26 -6.40
CA GLN A 17 5.08 -3.91 -5.24
C GLN A 17 5.91 -3.68 -3.99
N GLU A 18 7.23 -3.88 -4.06
CA GLU A 18 8.13 -3.65 -2.92
C GLU A 18 8.02 -2.20 -2.42
N VAL A 19 8.00 -1.24 -3.34
CA VAL A 19 7.80 0.19 -2.98
C VAL A 19 6.42 0.40 -2.35
N ALA A 20 5.35 -0.18 -2.89
CA ALA A 20 4.01 -0.04 -2.34
C ALA A 20 3.87 -0.65 -0.94
N GLU A 21 4.57 -1.76 -0.68
CA GLU A 21 4.68 -2.38 0.65
C GLU A 21 5.38 -1.46 1.66
N GLN A 22 6.50 -0.82 1.28
CA GLN A 22 7.20 0.14 2.13
C GLN A 22 6.36 1.38 2.44
N VAL A 23 5.64 1.89 1.44
CA VAL A 23 4.70 3.01 1.64
C VAL A 23 3.59 2.61 2.61
N ALA A 24 2.97 1.45 2.43
CA ALA A 24 1.93 0.96 3.33
C ALA A 24 2.45 0.73 4.76
N ALA A 25 3.68 0.20 4.92
CA ALA A 25 4.32 0.03 6.22
C ALA A 25 4.51 1.38 6.93
N THR A 26 5.10 2.36 6.25
CA THR A 26 5.32 3.72 6.78
C THR A 26 4.03 4.37 7.26
N LEU A 27 2.94 4.21 6.49
CA LEU A 27 1.63 4.75 6.86
C LEU A 27 1.03 4.03 8.08
N ARG A 28 1.20 2.70 8.17
CA ARG A 28 0.73 1.91 9.33
C ARG A 28 1.50 2.23 10.60
N GLU A 29 2.79 2.53 10.51
CA GLU A 29 3.60 3.01 11.64
C GLU A 29 3.05 4.31 12.25
N GLN A 30 2.38 5.12 11.44
CA GLN A 30 1.68 6.34 11.88
C GLN A 30 0.27 6.06 12.44
N ALA A 31 -0.05 4.79 12.72
CA ALA A 31 -1.35 4.31 13.18
C ALA A 31 -2.52 4.60 12.21
N LEU A 32 -2.24 4.75 10.91
CA LEU A 32 -3.26 4.90 9.87
C LEU A 32 -3.80 3.53 9.44
N GLU A 33 -5.09 3.48 9.10
CA GLU A 33 -5.74 2.27 8.59
C GLU A 33 -5.47 2.15 7.08
N VAL A 34 -4.64 1.18 6.67
CA VAL A 34 -4.14 1.07 5.29
C VAL A 34 -4.42 -0.30 4.70
N ASP A 35 -5.14 -0.32 3.57
CA ASP A 35 -5.28 -1.46 2.68
C ASP A 35 -4.28 -1.37 1.52
N LEU A 36 -3.63 -2.49 1.18
CA LEU A 36 -2.71 -2.60 0.05
C LEU A 36 -3.26 -3.62 -0.94
N LYS A 37 -3.47 -3.22 -2.20
CA LYS A 37 -4.01 -4.11 -3.24
C LYS A 37 -3.31 -3.93 -4.60
N PRO A 38 -3.01 -5.03 -5.32
CA PRO A 38 -2.67 -4.92 -6.73
C PRO A 38 -3.90 -4.47 -7.54
N LEU A 39 -3.67 -3.71 -8.61
CA LEU A 39 -4.74 -3.19 -9.47
C LEU A 39 -5.47 -4.29 -10.25
N ARG A 40 -4.81 -5.42 -10.50
CA ARG A 40 -5.38 -6.66 -11.06
C ARG A 40 -4.79 -7.84 -10.29
N GLN A 41 -5.63 -8.82 -9.96
CA GLN A 41 -5.20 -10.12 -9.41
C GLN A 41 -4.91 -11.11 -10.53
#